data_AF-A0A0C2Z4X5-F1
#
_entry.id   AF-A0A0C2Z4X5-F1
#
_cell.length_a   1.000
_cell.length_b   1.000
_cell.length_c   1.000
_cell.angle_alpha   90.00
_cell.angle_beta   90.00
_cell.angle_gamma   90.00
#
_symmetry.space_group_name_H-M   'P 1'
#
loop_
_entity.id
_entity.type
_entity.pdbx_description
1 polymer ?
#
loop_
_entity_poly.entity_id
_entity_poly.type
_entity_poly.pdbx_seq_one_letter_code
_entity_poly.pdbx_strand_id
1 'polypeptide(L)'
;SFATILLACATYYTMAVLVQLNGTTRIRFALLPIVLWTSWSVMPLEPPGDATQLQTNIALSTGIVIFSGRSIAWAFVKEPFRRLPFQDKDSAPHGKRSNIPVDVSESQGNNICKALWDACDLVLNVRGIGWSWSCSRYARYGTPQSRAKFLLKTIAHIACDALAADVAVETARTILPATTGPMTIIDTNLPFPQQLLHASILSAIYISVIYFMVDLYYRTVAFCCVAVLLHRPEQWPPLFDDPWRSTSLGDFWGKRWHQLLRDYVVSLGSQPLMACLTKLSALSVLAAFFVSGILHDISFRSMRKGGEPVQMIFFVMQGVGVVLERAFSERWVHARLRKSPWSRVAGRVWTFSWLLVWGIPFVESNTRADLFRIALFPESLKP
;
A
#
# COMPACT_ATOMS: atom_id res chain seq x y z
N SER A 1 9.02 -1.76 24.08
CA SER A 1 9.35 -3.13 24.54
C SER A 1 8.41 -4.13 23.89
N PHE A 2 8.67 -5.44 23.99
CA PHE A 2 7.77 -6.48 23.45
C PHE A 2 6.33 -6.35 23.98
N ALA A 3 6.17 -6.00 25.26
CA ALA A 3 4.87 -5.73 25.87
C ALA A 3 4.11 -4.59 25.17
N THR A 4 4.79 -3.52 24.76
CA THR A 4 4.17 -2.41 24.01
C THR A 4 3.66 -2.86 22.65
N ILE A 5 4.41 -3.70 21.95
CA ILE A 5 4.01 -4.27 20.65
C ILE A 5 2.77 -5.16 20.81
N LEU A 6 2.77 -6.04 21.82
CA LEU A 6 1.60 -6.87 22.12
C LEU A 6 0.38 -6.02 22.44
N LEU A 7 0.54 -4.93 23.19
CA LEU A 7 -0.56 -4.01 23.53
C LEU A 7 -1.10 -3.28 22.29
N ALA A 8 -0.22 -2.84 21.38
CA ALA A 8 -0.64 -2.25 20.10
C ALA A 8 -1.44 -3.26 19.25
N CYS A 9 -0.96 -4.51 19.14
CA CYS A 9 -1.67 -5.58 18.45
C CYS A 9 -3.03 -5.91 19.11
N ALA A 10 -3.07 -5.99 20.43
CA ALA A 10 -4.28 -6.33 21.18
C ALA A 10 -5.37 -5.24 21.07
N THR A 11 -4.97 -3.96 21.16
CA THR A 11 -5.91 -2.84 21.01
C THR A 11 -6.40 -2.72 19.57
N TYR A 12 -5.53 -2.94 18.58
CA TYR A 12 -5.90 -3.00 17.16
C TYR A 12 -6.87 -4.16 16.86
N TYR A 13 -6.59 -5.36 17.38
CA TYR A 13 -7.47 -6.51 17.28
C TYR A 13 -8.84 -6.25 17.93
N THR A 14 -8.85 -5.60 19.09
CA THR A 14 -10.10 -5.21 19.77
C THR A 14 -10.92 -4.26 18.90
N MET A 15 -10.31 -3.28 18.22
CA MET A 15 -11.00 -2.44 17.23
C MET A 15 -11.60 -3.26 16.09
N ALA A 16 -10.89 -4.30 15.61
CA ALA A 16 -11.39 -5.21 14.57
C ALA A 16 -12.61 -6.02 15.04
N VAL A 17 -12.66 -6.44 16.31
CA VAL A 17 -13.85 -7.10 16.88
C VAL A 17 -15.01 -6.10 16.97
N LEU A 18 -14.76 -4.91 17.53
CA LEU A 18 -15.81 -3.92 17.79
C LEU A 18 -16.46 -3.41 16.51
N VAL A 19 -15.71 -3.21 15.42
CA VAL A 19 -16.27 -2.71 14.14
C VAL A 19 -17.26 -3.68 13.50
N GLN A 20 -17.28 -4.95 13.94
CA GLN A 20 -18.23 -5.95 13.49
C GLN A 20 -19.51 -6.00 14.35
N LEU A 21 -19.50 -5.45 15.56
CA LEU A 21 -20.61 -5.56 16.49
C LEU A 21 -21.54 -4.34 16.41
N ASN A 22 -22.83 -4.56 16.63
CA ASN A 22 -23.83 -3.49 16.68
C ASN A 22 -23.61 -2.59 17.90
N GLY A 23 -23.83 -1.28 17.76
CA GLY A 23 -23.84 -0.34 18.90
C GLY A 23 -22.49 -0.01 19.54
N THR A 24 -21.36 -0.44 18.97
CA THR A 24 -20.03 -0.26 19.58
C THR A 24 -19.34 1.08 19.27
N THR A 25 -19.98 1.99 18.53
CA THR A 25 -19.36 3.25 18.07
C THR A 25 -18.74 4.07 19.20
N ARG A 26 -19.42 4.20 20.34
CA ARG A 26 -18.89 4.92 21.50
C ARG A 26 -17.64 4.26 22.09
N ILE A 27 -17.63 2.93 22.17
CA ILE A 27 -16.47 2.16 22.67
C ILE A 27 -15.30 2.30 21.71
N ARG A 28 -15.53 2.25 20.39
CA ARG A 28 -14.49 2.46 19.37
C ARG A 28 -13.85 3.84 19.49
N PHE A 29 -14.65 4.90 19.70
CA PHE A 29 -14.12 6.24 19.93
C PHE A 29 -13.33 6.35 21.24
N ALA A 30 -13.77 5.70 22.32
CA ALA A 30 -13.02 5.67 23.58
C ALA A 30 -11.69 4.89 23.47
N LEU A 31 -11.67 3.82 22.66
CA LEU A 31 -10.49 2.98 22.45
C LEU A 31 -9.48 3.63 21.47
N LEU A 32 -9.94 4.48 20.55
CA LEU A 32 -9.10 5.06 19.51
C LEU A 32 -7.84 5.78 20.04
N PRO A 33 -7.91 6.68 21.04
CA PRO A 33 -6.71 7.32 21.60
C PRO A 33 -5.70 6.31 22.14
N ILE A 34 -6.17 5.21 22.73
CA ILE A 34 -5.31 4.15 23.29
C ILE A 34 -4.59 3.42 22.15
N VAL A 35 -5.30 3.07 21.07
CA VAL A 35 -4.70 2.43 19.89
C VAL A 35 -3.66 3.33 19.25
N LEU A 36 -3.95 4.62 19.09
CA LEU A 36 -3.03 5.59 18.52
C LEU A 36 -1.79 5.78 19.39
N TRP A 37 -1.98 5.91 20.72
CA TRP A 37 -0.87 6.04 21.65
C TRP A 37 0.03 4.81 21.68
N THR A 38 -0.56 3.62 21.77
CA THR A 38 0.20 2.36 21.84
C THR A 38 0.92 2.05 20.53
N SER A 39 0.30 2.36 19.39
CA SER A 39 0.95 2.30 18.07
C SER A 39 2.10 3.31 17.96
N TRP A 40 1.90 4.56 18.38
CA TRP A 40 2.96 5.56 18.37
C TRP A 40 4.13 5.20 19.30
N SER A 41 3.84 4.59 20.44
CA SER A 41 4.85 4.18 21.43
C SER A 41 5.80 3.08 20.94
N VAL A 42 5.47 2.40 19.83
CA VAL A 42 6.35 1.41 19.17
C VAL A 42 7.07 1.97 17.95
N MET A 43 6.90 3.27 17.66
CA MET A 43 7.55 3.93 16.53
C MET A 43 9.08 3.95 16.73
N PRO A 44 9.86 3.45 15.75
CA PRO A 44 11.30 3.67 15.77
C PRO A 44 11.57 5.15 15.52
N LEU A 45 12.00 5.86 16.56
CA LEU A 45 12.38 7.27 16.47
C LEU A 45 13.87 7.46 16.18
N GLU A 46 14.66 6.41 16.41
CA GLU A 46 16.09 6.41 16.15
C GLU A 46 16.40 5.86 14.75
N PRO A 47 17.33 6.49 14.01
CA PRO A 47 17.82 5.93 12.75
C PRO A 47 18.39 4.54 12.98
N PRO A 48 18.19 3.59 12.06
CA PRO A 48 18.73 2.25 12.22
C PRO A 48 20.26 2.28 12.14
N GLY A 49 20.91 1.56 13.05
CA GLY A 49 22.37 1.38 13.12
C GLY A 49 22.89 0.33 12.14
N ASP A 50 22.06 -0.65 11.77
CA ASP A 50 22.40 -1.70 10.80
C ASP A 50 21.22 -2.07 9.87
N ALA A 51 21.47 -2.98 8.94
CA ALA A 51 20.48 -3.45 7.96
C ALA A 51 19.29 -4.20 8.60
N THR A 52 19.54 -4.95 9.67
CA THR A 52 18.51 -5.73 10.38
C THR A 52 17.56 -4.82 11.15
N GLN A 53 18.11 -3.79 11.81
CA GLN A 53 17.33 -2.75 12.47
C GLN A 53 16.55 -1.94 11.45
N LEU A 54 17.10 -1.66 10.25
CA LEU A 54 16.35 -0.99 9.18
C LEU A 54 15.12 -1.79 8.76
N GLN A 55 15.27 -3.10 8.54
CA GLN A 55 14.13 -3.98 8.21
C GLN A 55 13.10 -4.03 9.34
N THR A 56 13.56 -4.08 10.59
CA THR A 56 12.68 -4.05 11.76
C THR A 56 11.91 -2.72 11.84
N ASN A 57 12.59 -1.59 11.60
CA ASN A 57 11.96 -0.27 11.57
C ASN A 57 10.91 -0.17 10.47
N ILE A 58 11.20 -0.68 9.27
CA ILE A 58 10.24 -0.75 8.15
C ILE A 58 8.99 -1.54 8.55
N ALA A 59 9.17 -2.73 9.13
CA ALA A 59 8.07 -3.60 9.53
C ALA A 59 7.20 -2.95 10.62
N LEU A 60 7.83 -2.40 11.67
CA LEU A 60 7.13 -1.71 12.76
C LEU A 60 6.38 -0.48 12.23
N SER A 61 7.03 0.36 11.44
CA SER A 61 6.42 1.58 10.92
C SER A 61 5.24 1.29 9.99
N THR A 62 5.36 0.28 9.14
CA THR A 62 4.25 -0.21 8.29
C THR A 62 3.08 -0.67 9.16
N GLY A 63 3.35 -1.44 10.22
CA GLY A 63 2.34 -1.86 11.19
C GLY A 63 1.62 -0.68 11.85
N ILE A 64 2.35 0.33 12.31
CA ILE A 64 1.81 1.53 12.98
C ILE A 64 0.91 2.33 12.04
N VAL A 65 1.34 2.54 10.80
CA VAL A 65 0.57 3.23 9.77
C VAL A 65 -0.74 2.49 9.50
N ILE A 66 -0.70 1.16 9.38
CA ILE A 66 -1.89 0.33 9.16
C ILE A 66 -2.81 0.38 10.38
N PHE A 67 -2.29 0.16 11.59
CA PHE A 67 -3.07 0.11 12.83
C PHE A 67 -3.76 1.45 13.06
N SER A 68 -3.00 2.54 12.98
CA SER A 68 -3.52 3.89 13.17
C SER A 68 -4.54 4.26 12.10
N GLY A 69 -4.18 4.12 10.81
CA GLY A 69 -5.06 4.49 9.71
C GLY A 69 -6.38 3.71 9.70
N ARG A 70 -6.31 2.39 9.88
CA ARG A 70 -7.51 1.54 9.92
C ARG A 70 -8.33 1.78 11.18
N SER A 71 -7.72 1.93 12.35
CA SER A 71 -8.48 2.23 13.57
C SER A 71 -9.19 3.57 13.53
N ILE A 72 -8.58 4.61 12.94
CA ILE A 72 -9.27 5.88 12.72
C ILE A 72 -10.45 5.64 11.78
N ALA A 73 -10.23 5.03 10.61
CA ALA A 73 -11.32 4.75 9.65
C ALA A 73 -12.46 3.95 10.30
N TRP A 74 -12.12 2.92 11.07
CA TRP A 74 -13.06 2.06 11.77
C TRP A 74 -13.80 2.77 12.89
N ALA A 75 -13.24 3.80 13.55
CA ALA A 75 -13.97 4.54 14.58
C ALA A 75 -15.19 5.27 14.01
N PHE A 76 -15.13 5.72 12.74
CA PHE A 76 -16.20 6.46 12.08
C PHE A 76 -17.18 5.58 11.28
N VAL A 77 -16.97 4.27 11.22
CA VAL A 77 -17.86 3.33 10.53
C VAL A 77 -19.21 3.27 11.24
N LYS A 78 -20.29 3.59 10.50
CA LYS A 78 -21.67 3.55 11.00
C LYS A 78 -22.27 2.14 10.95
N GLU A 79 -22.09 1.48 9.81
CA GLU A 79 -22.61 0.13 9.57
C GLU A 79 -21.57 -0.93 9.92
N PRO A 80 -21.91 -1.92 10.74
CA PRO A 80 -20.98 -2.97 11.12
C PRO A 80 -20.41 -3.73 9.92
N PHE A 81 -19.15 -4.13 10.04
CA PHE A 81 -18.51 -4.94 9.02
C PHE A 81 -19.05 -6.38 9.04
N ARG A 82 -19.27 -6.92 7.85
CA ARG A 82 -19.84 -8.24 7.64
C ARG A 82 -19.00 -9.01 6.62
N ARG A 83 -18.81 -10.30 6.89
CA ARG A 83 -18.27 -11.25 5.91
C ARG A 83 -19.30 -11.43 4.80
N LEU A 84 -18.87 -11.24 3.55
CA LEU A 84 -19.67 -11.57 2.39
C LEU A 84 -19.47 -13.06 2.06
N PRO A 85 -20.54 -13.78 1.68
CA PRO A 85 -20.39 -15.12 1.12
C PRO A 85 -19.51 -15.04 -0.13
N PHE A 86 -18.75 -16.11 -0.38
CA PHE A 86 -17.97 -16.24 -1.59
C PHE A 86 -18.92 -16.19 -2.79
N GLN A 87 -18.84 -15.12 -3.59
CA GLN A 87 -19.60 -15.03 -4.84
C GLN A 87 -18.77 -15.67 -5.95
N ASP A 88 -19.35 -16.65 -6.63
CA ASP A 88 -18.82 -17.13 -7.90
C ASP A 88 -18.74 -15.98 -8.90
N LYS A 89 -17.73 -16.05 -9.77
CA LYS A 89 -17.33 -14.96 -10.69
C LYS A 89 -18.47 -14.40 -11.56
N ASP A 90 -19.55 -15.15 -11.72
CA ASP A 90 -20.67 -14.83 -12.61
C ASP A 90 -21.80 -14.06 -11.92
N SER A 91 -21.75 -13.86 -10.59
CA SER A 91 -22.87 -13.29 -9.81
C SER A 91 -22.72 -11.81 -9.42
N ALA A 92 -21.59 -11.16 -9.72
CA ALA A 92 -21.32 -9.80 -9.24
C ALA A 92 -22.18 -8.76 -9.98
N PRO A 93 -23.14 -8.08 -9.32
CA PRO A 93 -23.89 -7.01 -9.95
C PRO A 93 -22.95 -5.84 -10.23
N HIS A 94 -23.00 -5.32 -11.45
CA HIS A 94 -22.30 -4.09 -11.80
C HIS A 94 -22.80 -2.92 -10.94
N GLY A 95 -21.96 -2.45 -10.01
CA GLY A 95 -22.00 -1.07 -9.52
C GLY A 95 -23.10 -0.70 -8.53
N LYS A 96 -23.82 -1.64 -7.90
CA LYS A 96 -24.69 -1.34 -6.76
C LYS A 96 -24.23 -2.09 -5.52
N ARG A 97 -24.25 -1.39 -4.38
CA ARG A 97 -24.11 -1.94 -3.01
C ARG A 97 -24.89 -3.26 -3.00
N SER A 98 -24.21 -4.40 -2.86
CA SER A 98 -24.89 -5.70 -2.85
C SER A 98 -25.98 -5.63 -1.79
N ASN A 99 -27.23 -5.90 -2.16
CA ASN A 99 -28.30 -6.10 -1.19
C ASN A 99 -27.94 -7.37 -0.41
N ILE A 100 -27.20 -7.19 0.69
CA ILE A 100 -26.99 -8.25 1.68
C ILE A 100 -28.39 -8.57 2.22
N PRO A 101 -28.85 -9.84 2.15
CA PRO A 101 -30.14 -10.22 2.71
C PRO A 101 -30.23 -9.79 4.17
N VAL A 102 -31.31 -9.08 4.54
CA VAL A 102 -31.51 -8.43 5.85
C VAL A 102 -31.34 -9.43 7.00
N ASP A 103 -31.82 -10.67 6.83
CA ASP A 103 -31.75 -11.73 7.86
C ASP A 103 -30.32 -12.22 8.17
N VAL A 104 -29.40 -12.14 7.20
CA VAL A 104 -27.98 -12.46 7.43
C VAL A 104 -27.27 -11.31 8.16
N SER A 105 -27.78 -10.09 8.02
CA SER A 105 -27.16 -8.88 8.55
C SER A 105 -27.42 -8.67 10.05
N GLU A 106 -28.60 -9.07 10.55
CA GLU A 106 -28.98 -8.94 11.97
C GLU A 106 -28.35 -10.03 12.84
N SER A 107 -28.37 -11.31 12.40
CA SER A 107 -27.84 -12.44 13.19
C SER A 107 -26.31 -12.38 13.41
N GLN A 108 -25.56 -11.76 12.50
CA GLN A 108 -24.10 -11.63 12.63
C GLN A 108 -23.65 -10.49 13.56
N GLY A 109 -24.49 -9.46 13.79
CA GLY A 109 -24.08 -8.26 14.52
C GLY A 109 -23.94 -8.40 16.02
N ASN A 110 -24.43 -9.51 16.58
CA ASN A 110 -24.47 -9.75 18.03
C ASN A 110 -23.66 -10.99 18.44
N ASN A 111 -22.98 -11.68 17.52
CA ASN A 111 -22.23 -12.90 17.83
C ASN A 111 -20.74 -12.59 18.10
N ILE A 112 -20.38 -12.44 19.38
CA ILE A 112 -19.01 -12.08 19.78
C ILE A 112 -17.98 -13.15 19.44
N CYS A 113 -18.30 -14.45 19.57
CA CYS A 113 -17.39 -15.55 19.25
C CYS A 113 -17.03 -15.52 17.75
N LYS A 114 -18.04 -15.28 16.91
CA LYS A 114 -17.82 -15.10 15.48
C LYS A 114 -17.00 -13.84 15.19
N ALA A 115 -17.30 -12.71 15.83
CA ALA A 115 -16.54 -11.47 15.65
C ALA A 115 -15.06 -11.60 16.06
N LEU A 116 -14.77 -12.36 17.12
CA LEU A 116 -13.40 -12.73 17.52
C LEU A 116 -12.72 -13.53 16.42
N TRP A 117 -13.35 -14.60 15.94
CA TRP A 117 -12.78 -15.42 14.86
C TRP A 117 -12.55 -14.61 13.58
N ASP A 118 -13.55 -13.84 13.15
CA ASP A 118 -13.49 -13.04 11.94
C ASP A 118 -12.51 -11.86 12.07
N ALA A 119 -12.21 -11.38 13.29
CA ALA A 119 -11.20 -10.37 13.52
C ALA A 119 -9.79 -10.84 13.14
N CYS A 120 -9.46 -12.13 13.29
CA CYS A 120 -8.19 -12.70 12.86
C CYS A 120 -7.92 -12.50 11.36
N ASP A 121 -8.97 -12.58 10.52
CA ASP A 121 -8.87 -12.25 9.10
C ASP A 121 -8.84 -10.74 8.90
N LEU A 122 -9.74 -10.01 9.56
CA LEU A 122 -9.89 -8.57 9.34
C LEU A 122 -8.60 -7.79 9.61
N VAL A 123 -7.84 -8.16 10.65
CA VAL A 123 -6.55 -7.51 10.98
C VAL A 123 -5.48 -7.71 9.90
N LEU A 124 -5.48 -8.86 9.21
CA LEU A 124 -4.50 -9.17 8.15
C LEU A 124 -4.99 -8.80 6.74
N ASN A 125 -6.31 -8.77 6.54
CA ASN A 125 -6.97 -8.51 5.27
C ASN A 125 -7.13 -7.00 5.03
N VAL A 126 -6.01 -6.32 4.82
CA VAL A 126 -5.96 -4.86 4.63
C VAL A 126 -6.65 -4.38 3.35
N ARG A 127 -6.84 -5.26 2.36
CA ARG A 127 -7.60 -4.98 1.11
C ARG A 127 -9.09 -5.28 1.23
N GLY A 128 -9.52 -5.91 2.32
CA GLY A 128 -10.90 -6.24 2.61
C GLY A 128 -11.52 -7.34 1.78
N ILE A 129 -10.74 -8.20 1.12
CA ILE A 129 -11.27 -9.26 0.24
C ILE A 129 -12.31 -10.11 0.99
N GLY A 130 -13.56 -10.09 0.51
CA GLY A 130 -14.67 -10.82 1.15
C GLY A 130 -15.39 -10.08 2.28
N TRP A 131 -15.20 -8.76 2.41
CA TRP A 131 -15.85 -7.94 3.44
C TRP A 131 -16.80 -6.89 2.85
N SER A 132 -17.86 -6.57 3.57
CA SER A 132 -18.92 -5.63 3.14
C SER A 132 -18.39 -4.22 2.83
N TRP A 133 -17.35 -3.77 3.54
CA TRP A 133 -16.73 -2.46 3.34
C TRP A 133 -15.88 -2.38 2.06
N SER A 134 -15.39 -3.52 1.57
CA SER A 134 -14.44 -3.58 0.47
C SER A 134 -15.09 -3.54 -0.92
N CYS A 135 -16.33 -3.06 -1.06
CA CYS A 135 -17.11 -3.03 -2.32
C CYS A 135 -16.53 -2.09 -3.42
N SER A 136 -15.21 -2.02 -3.48
CA SER A 136 -14.37 -1.57 -4.58
C SER A 136 -14.34 -2.60 -5.70
N ARG A 137 -14.37 -2.15 -6.96
CA ARG A 137 -14.21 -3.00 -8.17
C ARG A 137 -12.90 -3.81 -8.20
N TYR A 138 -11.96 -3.49 -7.29
CA TYR A 138 -10.58 -3.96 -7.26
C TYR A 138 -10.30 -4.99 -6.16
N ALA A 139 -11.22 -5.18 -5.20
CA ALA A 139 -11.12 -6.22 -4.18
C ALA A 139 -11.76 -7.52 -4.68
N ARG A 140 -11.20 -8.07 -5.76
CA ARG A 140 -11.69 -9.32 -6.36
C ARG A 140 -10.95 -10.51 -5.76
N TYR A 141 -11.70 -11.57 -5.48
CA TYR A 141 -11.10 -12.86 -5.17
C TYR A 141 -10.13 -13.29 -6.27
N GLY A 142 -9.06 -13.94 -5.85
CA GLY A 142 -8.11 -14.61 -6.72
C GLY A 142 -8.76 -15.77 -7.48
N THR A 143 -8.01 -16.36 -8.40
CA THR A 143 -8.45 -17.55 -9.13
C THR A 143 -8.54 -18.74 -8.17
N PRO A 144 -9.65 -19.51 -8.20
CA PRO A 144 -9.77 -20.73 -7.43
C PRO A 144 -8.60 -21.69 -7.65
N GLN A 145 -8.03 -22.21 -6.56
CA GLN A 145 -6.92 -23.17 -6.62
C GLN A 145 -6.77 -23.97 -5.33
N SER A 146 -6.22 -25.19 -5.43
CA SER A 146 -5.90 -26.00 -4.26
C SER A 146 -4.86 -25.31 -3.37
N ARG A 147 -4.94 -25.51 -2.06
CA ARG A 147 -3.97 -24.98 -1.09
C ARG A 147 -2.53 -25.40 -1.37
N ALA A 148 -2.29 -26.68 -1.68
CA ALA A 148 -0.95 -27.18 -1.99
C ALA A 148 -0.32 -26.45 -3.19
N LYS A 149 -1.08 -26.31 -4.29
CA LYS A 149 -0.65 -25.55 -5.48
C LYS A 149 -0.36 -24.08 -5.15
N PHE A 150 -1.22 -23.44 -4.35
CA PHE A 150 -0.99 -22.07 -3.91
C PHE A 150 0.31 -21.95 -3.12
N LEU A 151 0.51 -22.79 -2.11
CA LEU A 151 1.68 -22.74 -1.23
C LEU A 151 2.97 -22.97 -2.01
N LEU A 152 3.02 -23.97 -2.90
CA LEU A 152 4.19 -24.24 -3.73
C LEU A 152 4.51 -23.05 -4.66
N LYS A 153 3.49 -22.48 -5.31
CA LYS A 153 3.65 -21.30 -6.15
C LYS A 153 4.12 -20.10 -5.33
N THR A 154 3.59 -19.91 -4.12
CA THR A 154 3.95 -18.82 -3.23
C THR A 154 5.39 -18.93 -2.74
N ILE A 155 5.88 -20.13 -2.40
CA ILE A 155 7.29 -20.36 -2.07
C ILE A 155 8.20 -19.97 -3.23
N ALA A 156 7.87 -20.42 -4.45
CA ALA A 156 8.65 -20.06 -5.63
C ALA A 156 8.69 -18.54 -5.87
N HIS A 157 7.55 -17.85 -5.71
CA HIS A 157 7.52 -16.39 -5.81
C HIS A 157 8.32 -15.70 -4.70
N ILE A 158 8.20 -16.14 -3.44
CA ILE A 158 9.00 -15.59 -2.33
C ILE A 158 10.50 -15.69 -2.63
N ALA A 159 10.96 -16.84 -3.13
CA ALA A 159 12.36 -17.02 -3.51
C ALA A 159 12.75 -16.08 -4.68
N CYS A 160 11.93 -16.01 -5.73
CA CYS A 160 12.18 -15.13 -6.87
C CYS A 160 12.19 -13.64 -6.48
N ASP A 161 11.23 -13.19 -5.67
CA ASP A 161 11.12 -11.79 -5.23
C ASP A 161 12.31 -11.42 -4.33
N ALA A 162 12.74 -12.32 -3.42
CA ALA A 162 13.91 -12.10 -2.59
C ALA A 162 15.20 -11.99 -3.41
N LEU A 163 15.42 -12.91 -4.37
CA LEU A 163 16.57 -12.88 -5.26
C LEU A 163 16.55 -11.64 -6.17
N ALA A 164 15.40 -11.29 -6.73
CA ALA A 164 15.27 -10.13 -7.61
C ALA A 164 15.49 -8.81 -6.85
N ALA A 165 15.02 -8.71 -5.60
CA ALA A 165 15.29 -7.57 -4.75
C ALA A 165 16.78 -7.46 -4.40
N ASP A 166 17.45 -8.56 -4.06
CA ASP A 166 18.88 -8.57 -3.73
C ASP A 166 19.74 -8.18 -4.94
N VAL A 167 19.48 -8.80 -6.11
CA VAL A 167 20.15 -8.43 -7.37
C VAL A 167 19.94 -6.96 -7.70
N ALA A 168 18.73 -6.42 -7.53
CA ALA A 168 18.45 -5.01 -7.80
C ALA A 168 19.20 -4.08 -6.82
N VAL A 169 19.26 -4.42 -5.53
CA VAL A 169 20.04 -3.67 -4.54
C VAL A 169 21.53 -3.69 -4.89
N GLU A 170 22.09 -4.86 -5.20
CA GLU A 170 23.51 -4.98 -5.51
C GLU A 170 23.87 -4.29 -6.84
N THR A 171 22.99 -4.39 -7.84
CA THR A 171 23.13 -3.62 -9.09
C THR A 171 23.17 -2.12 -8.80
N ALA A 172 22.29 -1.59 -7.94
CA ALA A 172 22.34 -0.18 -7.57
C ALA A 172 23.67 0.19 -6.88
N ARG A 173 24.18 -0.66 -5.97
CA ARG A 173 25.45 -0.43 -5.27
C ARG A 173 26.66 -0.43 -6.21
N THR A 174 26.65 -1.28 -7.24
CA THR A 174 27.74 -1.34 -8.23
C THR A 174 27.78 -0.10 -9.14
N ILE A 175 26.61 0.51 -9.40
CA ILE A 175 26.48 1.71 -10.23
C ILE A 175 26.75 2.97 -9.40
N LEU A 176 26.31 3.00 -8.14
CA LEU A 176 26.51 4.13 -7.25
C LEU A 176 28.00 4.27 -6.90
N PRO A 177 28.56 5.49 -6.95
CA PRO A 177 29.98 5.68 -6.70
C PRO A 177 30.29 5.42 -5.22
N ALA A 178 31.30 4.60 -4.95
CA ALA A 178 31.85 4.37 -3.62
C ALA A 178 32.53 5.66 -3.12
N THR A 179 31.77 6.56 -2.53
CA THR A 179 32.25 7.85 -2.03
C THR A 179 32.18 7.90 -0.52
N THR A 180 33.04 8.71 0.09
CA THR A 180 33.02 9.01 1.53
C THR A 180 31.87 9.96 1.93
N GLY A 181 31.10 10.47 0.95
CA GLY A 181 29.98 11.38 1.14
C GLY A 181 28.61 10.72 0.94
N PRO A 182 27.51 11.50 1.03
CA PRO A 182 26.17 10.99 0.78
C PRO A 182 26.05 10.47 -0.67
N MET A 183 25.58 9.24 -0.83
CA MET A 183 25.34 8.67 -2.16
C MET A 183 24.32 9.53 -2.94
N THR A 184 24.58 9.72 -4.24
CA THR A 184 23.70 10.46 -5.14
C THR A 184 23.46 9.69 -6.42
N ILE A 185 22.25 9.76 -6.95
CA ILE A 185 21.89 9.22 -8.27
C ILE A 185 22.20 10.22 -9.39
N ILE A 186 22.58 11.45 -9.06
CA ILE A 186 22.84 12.54 -9.99
C ILE A 186 24.35 12.77 -10.08
N ASP A 187 24.97 12.28 -11.17
CA ASP A 187 26.38 12.56 -11.45
C ASP A 187 26.53 13.90 -12.18
N THR A 188 26.91 14.94 -11.46
CA THR A 188 27.06 16.30 -12.01
C THR A 188 28.21 16.43 -13.00
N ASN A 189 29.09 15.42 -13.13
CA ASN A 189 30.21 15.44 -14.08
C ASN A 189 29.78 15.06 -15.51
N LEU A 190 28.61 14.44 -15.67
CA LEU A 190 28.10 14.04 -16.99
C LEU A 190 27.30 15.17 -17.66
N PRO A 191 27.20 15.22 -19.00
CA PRO A 191 26.22 16.05 -19.69
C PRO A 191 24.78 15.73 -19.28
N PHE A 192 23.89 16.74 -19.26
CA PHE A 192 22.51 16.60 -18.78
C PHE A 192 21.73 15.37 -19.30
N PRO A 193 21.77 15.00 -20.60
CA PRO A 193 21.07 13.80 -21.07
C PRO A 193 21.56 12.51 -20.42
N GLN A 194 22.86 12.41 -20.15
CA GLN A 194 23.46 11.26 -19.47
C GLN A 194 23.12 11.27 -17.97
N GLN A 195 23.09 12.44 -17.33
CA GLN A 195 22.62 12.57 -15.94
C GLN A 195 21.18 12.07 -15.79
N LEU A 196 20.30 12.52 -16.69
CA LEU A 196 18.89 12.14 -16.67
C LEU A 196 18.72 10.64 -16.89
N LEU A 197 19.48 10.06 -17.83
CA LEU A 197 19.47 8.61 -18.07
C LEU A 197 19.94 7.83 -16.84
N HIS A 198 21.07 8.23 -16.25
CA HIS A 198 21.63 7.60 -15.05
C HIS A 198 20.65 7.64 -13.88
N ALA A 199 20.12 8.82 -13.57
CA ALA A 199 19.12 9.00 -12.51
C ALA A 199 17.83 8.20 -12.78
N SER A 200 17.41 8.10 -14.04
CA SER A 200 16.23 7.32 -14.44
C SER A 200 16.46 5.82 -14.25
N ILE A 201 17.64 5.31 -14.60
CA ILE A 201 18.01 3.89 -14.41
C ILE A 201 18.02 3.54 -12.92
N LEU A 202 18.72 4.32 -12.10
CA LEU A 202 18.76 4.10 -10.64
C LEU A 202 17.38 4.26 -10.00
N SER A 203 16.55 5.20 -10.48
CA SER A 203 15.16 5.31 -10.03
C SER A 203 14.33 4.08 -10.37
N ALA A 204 14.50 3.52 -11.57
CA ALA A 204 13.81 2.30 -11.96
C ALA A 204 14.24 1.09 -11.13
N ILE A 205 15.55 0.98 -10.83
CA ILE A 205 16.09 -0.07 -9.94
C ILE A 205 15.50 0.09 -8.53
N TYR A 206 15.53 1.29 -7.96
CA TYR A 206 14.98 1.56 -6.63
C TYR A 206 13.50 1.21 -6.51
N ILE A 207 12.68 1.61 -7.49
CA ILE A 207 11.25 1.27 -7.50
C ILE A 207 11.04 -0.24 -7.68
N SER A 208 11.92 -0.94 -8.41
CA SER A 208 11.86 -2.40 -8.53
C SER A 208 12.17 -3.09 -7.20
N VAL A 209 13.15 -2.59 -6.41
CA VAL A 209 13.39 -3.05 -5.04
C VAL A 209 12.14 -2.90 -4.19
N ILE A 210 11.49 -1.72 -4.21
CA ILE A 210 10.24 -1.51 -3.46
C ILE A 210 9.15 -2.49 -3.91
N TYR A 211 8.99 -2.69 -5.23
CA TYR A 211 8.02 -3.63 -5.78
C TYR A 211 8.23 -5.04 -5.23
N PHE A 212 9.45 -5.58 -5.35
CA PHE A 212 9.76 -6.94 -4.91
C PHE A 212 9.65 -7.08 -3.39
N MET A 213 10.12 -6.10 -2.62
CA MET A 213 10.01 -6.13 -1.15
C MET A 213 8.56 -6.14 -0.68
N VAL A 214 7.71 -5.29 -1.26
CA VAL A 214 6.30 -5.21 -0.89
C VAL A 214 5.56 -6.50 -1.29
N ASP A 215 5.86 -7.09 -2.45
CA ASP A 215 5.28 -8.38 -2.87
C ASP A 215 5.77 -9.54 -1.99
N LEU A 216 7.06 -9.56 -1.65
CA LEU A 216 7.70 -10.54 -0.76
C LEU A 216 7.01 -10.57 0.61
N TYR A 217 6.83 -9.40 1.25
CA TYR A 217 6.14 -9.31 2.53
C TYR A 217 4.68 -9.78 2.43
N TYR A 218 3.97 -9.34 1.40
CA TYR A 218 2.59 -9.74 1.17
C TYR A 218 2.45 -11.26 1.01
N ARG A 219 3.32 -11.88 0.21
CA ARG A 219 3.32 -13.32 -0.04
C ARG A 219 3.73 -14.13 1.18
N THR A 220 4.64 -13.61 1.99
CA THR A 220 5.02 -14.25 3.25
C THR A 220 3.84 -14.29 4.21
N VAL A 221 3.11 -13.17 4.35
CA VAL A 221 1.87 -13.15 5.15
C VAL A 221 0.82 -14.09 4.55
N ALA A 222 0.64 -14.08 3.22
CA ALA A 222 -0.31 -14.96 2.54
C ALA A 222 0.01 -16.44 2.76
N PHE A 223 1.29 -16.82 2.70
CA PHE A 223 1.76 -18.17 2.99
C PHE A 223 1.40 -18.57 4.42
N CYS A 224 1.75 -17.76 5.41
CA CYS A 224 1.44 -18.03 6.82
C CYS A 224 -0.08 -18.17 7.05
N CYS A 225 -0.88 -17.29 6.44
CA CYS A 225 -2.33 -17.33 6.60
C CYS A 225 -2.96 -18.57 5.94
N VAL A 226 -2.50 -18.97 4.75
CA VAL A 226 -3.04 -20.15 4.05
C VAL A 226 -2.51 -21.46 4.64
N ALA A 227 -1.27 -21.49 5.13
CA ALA A 227 -0.66 -22.67 5.74
C ALA A 227 -1.20 -22.91 7.17
N VAL A 228 -1.16 -21.87 8.02
CA VAL A 228 -1.43 -21.99 9.46
C VAL A 228 -2.87 -21.62 9.81
N LEU A 229 -3.34 -20.47 9.34
CA LEU A 229 -4.69 -19.95 9.68
C LEU A 229 -5.80 -20.52 8.79
N LEU A 230 -5.44 -21.42 7.87
CA LEU A 230 -6.35 -22.10 6.95
C LEU A 230 -7.19 -21.14 6.07
N HIS A 231 -6.68 -19.93 5.81
CA HIS A 231 -7.31 -19.01 4.85
C HIS A 231 -7.41 -19.66 3.48
N ARG A 232 -8.43 -19.26 2.71
CA ARG A 232 -8.59 -19.74 1.33
C ARG A 232 -7.61 -19.02 0.40
N PRO A 233 -6.94 -19.71 -0.54
CA PRO A 233 -6.02 -19.10 -1.50
C PRO A 233 -6.61 -17.90 -2.26
N GLU A 234 -7.91 -17.92 -2.53
CA GLU A 234 -8.63 -16.88 -3.28
C GLU A 234 -8.71 -15.56 -2.51
N GLN A 235 -8.52 -15.57 -1.19
CA GLN A 235 -8.47 -14.35 -0.37
C GLN A 235 -7.16 -13.56 -0.58
N TRP A 236 -6.18 -14.16 -1.26
CA TRP A 236 -4.85 -13.60 -1.48
C TRP A 236 -4.56 -13.38 -2.97
N PRO A 237 -5.33 -12.52 -3.67
CA PRO A 237 -5.05 -12.19 -5.07
C PRO A 237 -3.71 -11.46 -5.21
N PRO A 238 -3.07 -11.49 -6.40
CA PRO A 238 -1.84 -10.74 -6.65
C PRO A 238 -1.95 -9.28 -6.19
N LEU A 239 -0.86 -8.79 -5.62
CA LEU A 239 -0.83 -7.47 -5.03
C LEU A 239 -0.80 -6.38 -6.10
N PHE A 240 0.04 -6.58 -7.11
CA PHE A 240 0.20 -5.71 -8.27
C PHE A 240 -0.53 -6.27 -9.49
N ASP A 241 -0.97 -5.37 -10.39
CA ASP A 241 -1.58 -5.71 -11.69
C ASP A 241 -0.77 -5.05 -12.81
N ASP A 242 0.40 -5.63 -13.13
CA ASP A 242 1.34 -5.15 -14.15
C ASP A 242 1.50 -3.61 -14.21
N PRO A 243 2.09 -2.94 -13.20
CA PRO A 243 2.17 -1.48 -13.13
C PRO A 243 2.81 -0.82 -14.37
N TRP A 244 3.78 -1.50 -15.00
CA TRP A 244 4.43 -1.05 -16.25
C TRP A 244 3.47 -0.97 -17.45
N ARG A 245 2.27 -1.57 -17.39
CA ARG A 245 1.26 -1.49 -18.45
C ARG A 245 0.35 -0.26 -18.33
N SER A 246 0.53 0.56 -17.29
CA SER A 246 -0.30 1.75 -17.03
C SER A 246 -0.28 2.72 -18.21
N THR A 247 -1.45 3.20 -18.60
CA THR A 247 -1.61 4.25 -19.63
C THR A 247 -2.06 5.57 -19.03
N SER A 248 -2.16 5.65 -17.70
CA SER A 248 -2.65 6.80 -16.96
C SER A 248 -2.17 6.72 -15.51
N LEU A 249 -1.98 7.85 -14.84
CA LEU A 249 -1.65 7.91 -13.41
C LEU A 249 -2.80 7.36 -12.55
N GLY A 250 -4.04 7.61 -12.96
CA GLY A 250 -5.22 7.04 -12.31
C GLY A 250 -5.25 5.50 -12.39
N ASP A 251 -4.83 4.91 -13.51
CA ASP A 251 -4.70 3.45 -13.67
C ASP A 251 -3.55 2.90 -12.82
N PHE A 252 -2.40 3.57 -12.82
CA PHE A 252 -1.23 3.20 -12.02
C PHE A 252 -1.57 3.15 -10.51
N TRP A 253 -1.97 4.30 -9.94
CA TRP A 253 -2.20 4.42 -8.50
C TRP A 253 -3.56 3.86 -8.04
N GLY A 254 -4.58 3.88 -8.91
CA GLY A 254 -5.94 3.50 -8.56
C GLY A 254 -6.27 2.03 -8.79
N LYS A 255 -5.39 1.27 -9.46
CA LYS A 255 -5.62 -0.15 -9.77
C LYS A 255 -4.36 -1.00 -9.67
N ARG A 256 -3.28 -0.59 -10.34
CA ARG A 256 -2.16 -1.49 -10.63
C ARG A 256 -1.10 -1.56 -9.54
N TRP A 257 -0.88 -0.47 -8.83
CA TRP A 257 -0.03 -0.40 -7.64
C TRP A 257 -0.74 -0.99 -6.42
N HIS A 258 -0.04 -1.64 -5.48
CA HIS A 258 -0.49 -2.59 -4.45
C HIS A 258 -1.84 -2.40 -3.70
N GLN A 259 -2.50 -1.24 -3.72
CA GLN A 259 -3.79 -0.94 -3.09
C GLN A 259 -3.89 -1.16 -1.56
N LEU A 260 -2.83 -1.62 -0.87
CA LEU A 260 -2.79 -1.86 0.59
C LEU A 260 -3.29 -0.67 1.45
N LEU A 261 -2.97 0.57 1.06
CA LEU A 261 -3.33 1.76 1.85
C LEU A 261 -4.70 2.34 1.50
N ARG A 262 -5.34 1.83 0.44
CA ARG A 262 -6.46 2.51 -0.24
C ARG A 262 -7.61 2.82 0.71
N ASP A 263 -7.99 1.86 1.55
CA ASP A 263 -9.17 1.96 2.40
C ASP A 263 -9.12 3.18 3.33
N TYR A 264 -8.09 3.26 4.16
CA TYR A 264 -7.94 4.34 5.11
C TYR A 264 -7.46 5.64 4.44
N VAL A 265 -6.68 5.58 3.35
CA VAL A 265 -6.37 6.80 2.58
C VAL A 265 -7.63 7.44 2.01
N VAL A 266 -8.56 6.65 1.45
CA VAL A 266 -9.83 7.14 0.92
C VAL A 266 -10.77 7.57 2.05
N SER A 267 -10.84 6.79 3.14
CA SER A 267 -11.72 7.07 4.27
C SER A 267 -11.32 8.32 5.05
N LEU A 268 -10.02 8.58 5.20
CA LEU A 268 -9.50 9.74 5.92
C LEU A 268 -9.34 10.97 5.03
N GLY A 269 -9.03 10.78 3.75
CA GLY A 269 -8.81 11.87 2.80
C GLY A 269 -10.04 12.21 1.96
N SER A 270 -10.43 11.30 1.06
CA SER A 270 -11.46 11.59 0.05
C SER A 270 -12.88 11.66 0.62
N GLN A 271 -13.28 10.73 1.50
CA GLN A 271 -14.67 10.59 1.93
C GLN A 271 -15.22 11.81 2.68
N PRO A 272 -14.49 12.42 3.65
CA PRO A 272 -15.00 13.61 4.35
C PRO A 272 -15.27 14.76 3.39
N LEU A 273 -14.39 14.96 2.41
CA LEU A 273 -14.56 16.02 1.41
C LEU A 273 -15.69 15.74 0.42
N MET A 274 -15.90 14.49 0.02
CA MET A 274 -17.04 14.15 -0.83
C MET A 274 -18.38 14.33 -0.10
N ALA A 275 -18.42 14.09 1.22
CA ALA A 275 -19.61 14.30 2.04
C ALA A 275 -19.94 15.79 2.21
N CYS A 276 -18.93 16.65 2.36
CA CYS A 276 -19.13 18.09 2.57
C CYS A 276 -19.21 18.91 1.27
N LEU A 277 -18.50 18.50 0.21
CA LEU A 277 -18.20 19.32 -0.97
C LEU A 277 -18.37 18.50 -2.26
N THR A 278 -19.60 18.08 -2.56
CA THR A 278 -19.98 17.18 -3.67
C THR A 278 -19.48 17.60 -5.06
N LYS A 279 -19.16 18.89 -5.26
CA LYS A 279 -18.66 19.43 -6.55
C LYS A 279 -17.13 19.41 -6.70
N LEU A 280 -16.35 19.09 -5.65
CA LEU A 280 -14.88 19.18 -5.66
C LEU A 280 -14.20 17.81 -5.78
N SER A 281 -14.52 17.07 -6.84
CA SER A 281 -13.92 15.74 -7.08
C SER A 281 -12.39 15.77 -7.24
N ALA A 282 -11.81 16.92 -7.61
CA ALA A 282 -10.36 17.11 -7.62
C ALA A 282 -9.78 17.17 -6.21
N LEU A 283 -10.45 17.89 -5.29
CA LEU A 283 -9.97 18.06 -3.92
C LEU A 283 -10.03 16.74 -3.14
N SER A 284 -11.03 15.89 -3.40
CA SER A 284 -11.09 14.56 -2.78
C SER A 284 -9.94 13.64 -3.22
N VAL A 285 -9.49 13.74 -4.47
CA VAL A 285 -8.29 13.03 -4.96
C VAL A 285 -7.03 13.58 -4.28
N LEU A 286 -6.87 14.90 -4.26
CA LEU A 286 -5.72 15.54 -3.60
C LEU A 286 -5.64 15.19 -2.11
N ALA A 287 -6.77 15.14 -1.40
CA ALA A 287 -6.81 14.76 0.01
C ALA A 287 -6.39 13.31 0.25
N ALA A 288 -6.78 12.37 -0.61
CA ALA A 288 -6.27 11.00 -0.54
C ALA A 288 -4.74 10.96 -0.70
N PHE A 289 -4.21 11.64 -1.71
CA PHE A 289 -2.75 11.68 -1.91
C PHE A 289 -2.00 12.43 -0.81
N PHE A 290 -2.61 13.45 -0.21
CA PHE A 290 -2.07 14.14 0.95
C PHE A 290 -1.99 13.23 2.18
N VAL A 291 -3.07 12.50 2.49
CA VAL A 291 -3.05 11.48 3.56
C VAL A 291 -2.00 10.41 3.25
N SER A 292 -1.90 9.95 2.00
CA SER A 292 -0.86 9.00 1.60
C SER A 292 0.55 9.56 1.83
N GLY A 293 0.78 10.84 1.54
CA GLY A 293 2.04 11.53 1.81
C GLY A 293 2.39 11.59 3.31
N ILE A 294 1.41 11.87 4.17
CA ILE A 294 1.61 11.85 5.65
C ILE A 294 2.09 10.47 6.09
N LEU A 295 1.40 9.42 5.66
CA LEU A 295 1.68 8.05 6.10
C LEU A 295 3.07 7.57 5.64
N HIS A 296 3.47 7.93 4.42
CA HIS A 296 4.81 7.64 3.93
C HIS A 296 5.87 8.50 4.62
N ASP A 297 5.63 9.79 4.88
CA ASP A 297 6.59 10.64 5.60
C ASP A 297 6.86 10.10 7.02
N ILE A 298 5.80 9.68 7.73
CA ILE A 298 5.94 8.95 9.01
C ILE A 298 6.82 7.72 8.82
N SER A 299 6.56 6.92 7.78
CA SER A 299 7.34 5.71 7.49
C SER A 299 8.81 6.01 7.23
N PHE A 300 9.12 6.99 6.38
CA PHE A 300 10.49 7.38 6.06
C PHE A 300 11.24 7.93 7.26
N ARG A 301 10.60 8.68 8.16
CA ARG A 301 11.24 9.16 9.39
C ARG A 301 11.72 8.02 10.30
N SER A 302 11.14 6.82 10.22
CA SER A 302 11.64 5.65 10.96
C SER A 302 12.86 4.97 10.31
N MET A 303 13.11 5.23 9.03
CA MET A 303 14.14 4.56 8.25
C MET A 303 15.44 5.37 8.17
N ARG A 304 15.39 6.68 8.45
CA ARG A 304 16.51 7.60 8.30
C ARG A 304 16.51 8.69 9.35
N LYS A 305 17.63 9.41 9.47
CA LYS A 305 17.74 10.60 10.31
C LYS A 305 17.07 11.80 9.64
N GLY A 306 16.03 12.33 10.27
CA GLY A 306 15.31 13.52 9.81
C GLY A 306 14.17 13.24 8.83
N GLY A 307 13.46 14.30 8.45
CA GLY A 307 12.41 14.27 7.43
C GLY A 307 12.75 15.23 6.31
N GLU A 308 12.46 14.83 5.07
CA GLU A 308 12.57 15.72 3.91
C GLU A 308 11.20 15.94 3.28
N PRO A 309 10.82 17.20 2.99
CA PRO A 309 9.51 17.52 2.44
C PRO A 309 9.25 16.87 1.08
N VAL A 310 10.30 16.47 0.36
CA VAL A 310 10.22 15.79 -0.94
C VAL A 310 9.37 14.52 -0.91
N GLN A 311 9.31 13.82 0.23
CA GLN A 311 8.47 12.63 0.40
C GLN A 311 6.98 13.02 0.29
N MET A 312 6.55 14.04 1.03
CA MET A 312 5.20 14.59 0.96
C MET A 312 4.89 15.14 -0.44
N ILE A 313 5.83 15.91 -1.00
CA ILE A 313 5.68 16.54 -2.32
C ILE A 313 5.45 15.46 -3.38
N PHE A 314 6.23 14.38 -3.38
CA PHE A 314 6.07 13.28 -4.34
C PHE A 314 4.64 12.76 -4.39
N PHE A 315 4.06 12.39 -3.24
CA PHE A 315 2.71 11.82 -3.18
C PHE A 315 1.63 12.85 -3.55
N VAL A 316 1.74 14.09 -3.05
CA VAL A 316 0.79 15.16 -3.42
C VAL A 316 0.81 15.41 -4.92
N MET A 317 1.99 15.43 -5.54
CA MET A 317 2.12 15.63 -6.99
C MET A 317 1.57 14.47 -7.82
N GLN A 318 1.48 13.25 -7.28
CA GLN A 318 0.71 12.19 -7.94
C GLN A 318 -0.77 12.53 -8.02
N GLY A 319 -1.34 13.09 -6.94
CA GLY A 319 -2.72 13.58 -6.93
C GLY A 319 -2.96 14.71 -7.92
N VAL A 320 -2.03 15.67 -7.99
CA VAL A 320 -2.08 16.75 -8.98
C VAL A 320 -2.06 16.17 -10.40
N GLY A 321 -1.16 15.22 -10.68
CA GLY A 321 -1.09 14.55 -11.97
C GLY A 321 -2.38 13.83 -12.37
N VAL A 322 -3.04 13.13 -11.42
CA VAL A 322 -4.34 12.49 -11.67
C VAL A 322 -5.44 13.52 -11.97
N VAL A 323 -5.47 14.65 -11.25
CA VAL A 323 -6.44 15.73 -11.49
C VAL A 323 -6.21 16.37 -12.86
N LEU A 324 -4.96 16.67 -13.21
CA LEU A 324 -4.59 17.22 -14.51
C LEU A 324 -4.93 16.26 -15.66
N GLU A 325 -4.60 14.98 -15.51
CA GLU A 325 -4.93 13.93 -16.47
C GLU A 325 -6.44 13.85 -16.72
N ARG A 326 -7.25 13.91 -15.65
CA ARG A 326 -8.71 13.90 -15.74
C ARG A 326 -9.23 15.16 -16.45
N ALA A 327 -8.79 16.34 -16.03
CA ALA A 327 -9.19 17.62 -16.63
C ALA A 327 -8.80 17.70 -18.11
N PHE A 328 -7.60 17.25 -18.46
CA PHE A 328 -7.14 17.20 -19.85
C PHE A 328 -8.01 16.25 -20.68
N SER A 329 -8.25 15.05 -20.16
CA SER A 329 -9.02 14.04 -20.86
C SER A 329 -10.50 14.44 -21.02
N GLU A 330 -11.11 15.12 -20.05
CA GLU A 330 -12.49 15.60 -20.12
C GLU A 330 -12.66 16.75 -21.13
N ARG A 331 -11.66 17.64 -21.26
CA ARG A 331 -11.75 18.84 -22.10
C ARG A 331 -11.26 18.65 -23.54
N TRP A 332 -10.20 17.87 -23.73
CA TRP A 332 -9.42 17.91 -24.98
C TRP A 332 -9.37 16.59 -25.76
N VAL A 333 -9.80 15.48 -25.17
CA VAL A 333 -9.71 14.17 -25.81
C VAL A 333 -11.09 13.66 -26.22
N HIS A 334 -11.44 13.86 -27.50
CA HIS A 334 -12.66 13.30 -28.08
C HIS A 334 -12.75 11.78 -27.90
N ALA A 335 -13.97 11.26 -27.71
CA ALA A 335 -14.22 9.84 -27.44
C ALA A 335 -13.64 8.88 -28.48
N ARG A 336 -13.54 9.31 -29.75
CA ARG A 336 -12.91 8.53 -30.84
C ARG A 336 -11.39 8.42 -30.71
N LEU A 337 -10.71 9.50 -30.31
CA LEU A 337 -9.26 9.54 -30.12
C LEU A 337 -8.81 8.70 -28.92
N ARG A 338 -9.66 8.57 -27.89
CA ARG A 338 -9.38 7.70 -26.73
C ARG A 338 -9.14 6.24 -27.11
N LYS A 339 -9.76 5.75 -28.20
CA LYS A 339 -9.67 4.34 -28.62
C LYS A 339 -8.47 4.05 -29.54
N SER A 340 -7.75 5.07 -29.99
CA SER A 340 -6.59 4.91 -30.87
C SER A 340 -5.42 4.23 -30.15
N PRO A 341 -4.61 3.38 -30.80
CA PRO A 341 -3.36 2.87 -30.21
C PRO A 341 -2.41 3.99 -29.75
N TRP A 342 -2.40 5.11 -30.48
CA TRP A 342 -1.58 6.29 -30.16
C TRP A 342 -1.95 6.95 -28.82
N SER A 343 -3.22 6.88 -28.41
CA SER A 343 -3.63 7.42 -27.10
C SER A 343 -3.01 6.62 -25.96
N ARG A 344 -2.83 5.30 -26.14
CA ARG A 344 -2.19 4.44 -25.13
C ARG A 344 -0.69 4.73 -25.03
N VAL A 345 -0.03 4.95 -26.16
CA VAL A 345 1.39 5.33 -26.18
C VAL A 345 1.57 6.70 -25.52
N ALA A 346 0.79 7.70 -25.91
CA ALA A 346 0.83 9.03 -25.31
C ALA A 346 0.55 8.98 -23.79
N GLY A 347 -0.46 8.21 -23.37
CA GLY A 347 -0.78 8.01 -21.95
C GLY A 347 0.35 7.33 -21.17
N ARG A 348 1.05 6.36 -21.77
CA ARG A 348 2.26 5.75 -21.18
C ARG A 348 3.37 6.78 -21.02
N VAL A 349 3.70 7.52 -22.09
CA VAL A 349 4.72 8.58 -22.04
C VAL A 349 4.38 9.57 -20.93
N TRP A 350 3.15 10.09 -20.90
CA TRP A 350 2.67 10.97 -19.82
C TRP A 350 2.87 10.36 -18.43
N THR A 351 2.40 9.13 -18.23
CA THR A 351 2.45 8.45 -16.92
C THR A 351 3.88 8.28 -16.43
N PHE A 352 4.76 7.73 -17.26
CA PHE A 352 6.14 7.45 -16.85
C PHE A 352 7.01 8.69 -16.80
N SER A 353 6.78 9.69 -17.67
CA SER A 353 7.44 10.99 -17.55
C SER A 353 7.06 11.70 -16.26
N TRP A 354 5.76 11.71 -15.88
CA TRP A 354 5.32 12.31 -14.61
C TRP A 354 5.91 11.60 -13.40
N LEU A 355 5.89 10.26 -13.41
CA LEU A 355 6.50 9.44 -12.37
C LEU A 355 8.00 9.69 -12.25
N LEU A 356 8.74 9.85 -13.36
CA LEU A 356 10.18 10.14 -13.33
C LEU A 356 10.49 11.54 -12.82
N VAL A 357 9.75 12.57 -13.29
CA VAL A 357 9.96 13.97 -12.87
C VAL A 357 9.87 14.12 -11.36
N TRP A 358 8.88 13.50 -10.73
CA TRP A 358 8.71 13.55 -9.28
C TRP A 358 9.46 12.44 -8.55
N GLY A 359 9.71 11.31 -9.22
CA GLY A 359 10.39 10.15 -8.68
C GLY A 359 11.88 10.36 -8.49
N ILE A 360 12.58 11.04 -9.40
CA ILE A 360 14.03 11.28 -9.27
C ILE A 360 14.38 12.01 -7.98
N PRO A 361 13.76 13.16 -7.62
CA PRO A 361 14.02 13.82 -6.33
C PRO A 361 13.69 12.95 -5.12
N PHE A 362 12.63 12.15 -5.21
CA PHE A 362 12.23 11.21 -4.17
C PHE A 362 13.27 10.10 -3.97
N VAL A 363 13.76 9.49 -5.06
CA VAL A 363 14.80 8.45 -5.00
C VAL A 363 16.12 9.03 -4.55
N GLU A 364 16.49 10.22 -5.01
CA GLU A 364 17.70 10.92 -4.58
C GLU A 364 17.72 11.14 -3.05
N SER A 365 16.60 11.63 -2.49
CA SER A 365 16.41 11.79 -1.05
C SER A 365 16.61 10.50 -0.25
N ASN A 366 16.10 9.39 -0.80
CA ASN A 366 16.20 8.06 -0.20
C ASN A 366 17.60 7.46 -0.35
N THR A 367 18.29 7.77 -1.45
CA THR A 367 19.65 7.29 -1.74
C THR A 367 20.66 7.98 -0.83
N ARG A 368 20.53 9.30 -0.62
CA ARG A 368 21.34 10.05 0.36
C ARG A 368 21.17 9.56 1.79
N ALA A 369 19.98 9.03 2.09
CA ALA A 369 19.66 8.42 3.37
C ALA A 369 20.14 6.96 3.49
N ASP A 370 20.89 6.47 2.51
CA ASP A 370 21.46 5.12 2.46
C ASP A 370 20.40 4.02 2.60
N LEU A 371 19.25 4.18 1.94
CA LEU A 371 18.18 3.17 1.98
C LEU A 371 18.47 1.94 1.10
N PHE A 372 19.59 1.92 0.38
CA PHE A 372 20.11 0.72 -0.30
C PHE A 372 20.86 -0.24 0.63
N ARG A 373 21.04 0.07 1.92
CA ARG A 373 21.67 -0.84 2.91
C ARG A 373 20.81 -2.03 3.33
N ILE A 374 19.64 -2.22 2.75
CA ILE A 374 18.80 -3.41 2.97
C ILE A 374 19.64 -4.66 2.61
N ALA A 375 19.68 -5.64 3.51
CA ALA A 375 20.35 -6.91 3.28
C ALA A 375 19.35 -8.06 3.45
N LEU A 376 18.95 -8.69 2.34
CA LEU A 376 18.04 -9.84 2.36
C LEU A 376 18.77 -11.16 2.63
N PHE A 377 20.00 -11.26 2.14
CA PHE A 377 20.88 -12.39 2.38
C PHE A 377 22.11 -11.96 3.19
N PRO A 378 22.64 -12.84 4.06
CA PRO A 378 23.94 -12.63 4.69
C PRO A 378 25.02 -12.34 3.64
N GLU A 379 25.94 -11.44 3.97
CA GLU A 379 27.09 -11.12 3.09
C GLU A 379 27.94 -12.36 2.75
N SER A 380 27.95 -13.37 3.62
CA SER A 380 28.64 -14.65 3.37
C SER A 380 28.02 -15.52 2.27
N LEU A 381 26.80 -15.23 1.84
CA LEU A 381 26.12 -15.95 0.75
C LEU A 381 26.15 -15.18 -0.57
N LYS A 382 26.75 -13.98 -0.59
CA LYS A 382 26.90 -13.18 -1.80
C LYS A 382 28.24 -13.51 -2.48
N PRO A 383 28.28 -13.59 -3.82
CA PRO A 383 29.45 -14.02 -4.59
C PRO A 383 30.64 -13.05 -4.51
#